data_AF-A0A674JP45-F1
#
_entry.id   AF-A0A674JP45-F1
#
_cell.length_a   1.000
_cell.length_b   1.000
_cell.length_c   1.000
_cell.angle_alpha   90.00
_cell.angle_beta   90.00
_cell.angle_gamma   90.00
#
_symmetry.space_group_name_H-M   'P 1'
#
loop_
_entity.id
_entity.type
_entity.pdbx_description
1 polymer ?
#
loop_
_entity_poly.entity_id
_entity_poly.type
_entity_poly.pdbx_seq_one_letter_code
_entity_poly.pdbx_strand_id
1 'polypeptide(L)'
;MAGCRGPVGGAARGRDCLADSLVPTAGKYYNYDSSGGPFSSTVMSDQCAGQWFLRASGLDQGEFQVFPRSHVLSALKTIFELNVMGFANGTMGAVNGMRPDGSLDTSSVQSSEAWVGVVYALAATMIQEVGVARRPLARAGGARGRA
;
A
#
# COMPACT_ATOMS: atom_id res chain seq x y z
N MET A 1 26.16 -10.95 4.05
CA MET A 1 25.12 -12.00 3.92
C MET A 1 25.11 -12.81 5.20
N ALA A 2 24.11 -12.61 6.07
CA ALA A 2 23.90 -13.42 7.26
C ALA A 2 22.58 -14.18 7.13
N GLY A 3 22.58 -15.43 7.60
CA GLY A 3 21.73 -16.51 7.14
C GLY A 3 20.24 -16.41 7.47
N CYS A 4 19.41 -16.82 6.51
CA CYS A 4 18.02 -17.22 6.72
C CYS A 4 17.94 -18.75 6.64
N ARG A 5 18.16 -19.45 7.76
CA ARG A 5 17.90 -20.90 7.87
C ARG A 5 16.96 -21.16 9.05
N GLY A 6 15.67 -21.07 8.75
CA GLY A 6 14.56 -21.52 9.60
C GLY A 6 13.33 -21.78 8.71
N PRO A 7 12.36 -22.61 9.13
CA PRO A 7 11.20 -22.99 8.34
C PRO A 7 10.14 -21.89 8.35
N VAL A 8 10.54 -20.66 8.06
CA VAL A 8 9.59 -19.57 7.80
C VAL A 8 9.07 -19.76 6.38
N GLY A 9 7.75 -19.90 6.22
CA GLY A 9 7.12 -20.02 4.90
C GLY A 9 7.47 -18.82 4.01
N GLY A 10 7.38 -18.99 2.69
CA GLY A 10 7.76 -17.96 1.71
C GLY A 10 7.13 -16.58 1.97
N ALA A 11 5.88 -16.55 2.46
CA ALA A 11 5.18 -15.32 2.81
C ALA A 11 5.82 -14.54 3.97
N ALA A 12 6.30 -15.22 5.00
CA ALA A 12 6.96 -14.57 6.13
C ALA A 12 8.28 -13.90 5.71
N ARG A 13 9.08 -14.59 4.88
CA ARG A 13 10.30 -14.00 4.31
C ARG A 13 10.00 -12.78 3.42
N GLY A 14 8.97 -12.86 2.59
CA GLY A 14 8.55 -11.74 1.74
C GLY A 14 8.14 -10.51 2.55
N ARG A 15 7.40 -10.71 3.63
CA ARG A 15 7.02 -9.62 4.56
C ARG A 15 8.24 -8.94 5.17
N ASP A 16 9.20 -9.72 5.67
CA ASP A 16 10.36 -9.16 6.37
C ASP A 16 11.20 -8.29 5.42
N CYS A 17 11.40 -8.72 4.16
CA CYS A 17 12.07 -7.90 3.14
C CYS A 17 11.33 -6.60 2.81
N LEU A 18 10.01 -6.61 2.89
CA LEU A 18 9.18 -5.45 2.57
C LEU A 18 9.09 -4.44 3.72
N ALA A 19 9.18 -4.93 4.97
CA ALA A 19 9.30 -4.09 6.15
C ALA A 19 10.57 -3.21 6.10
N ASP A 20 11.66 -3.73 5.54
CA ASP A 20 12.92 -3.01 5.38
C ASP A 20 12.88 -1.93 4.26
N SER A 21 11.83 -1.91 3.43
CA SER A 21 11.68 -0.97 2.30
C SER A 21 11.04 0.37 2.66
N LEU A 22 10.72 0.60 3.94
CA LEU A 22 10.20 1.87 4.45
C LEU A 22 11.28 2.95 4.43
N VAL A 23 10.94 4.15 3.97
CA VAL A 23 11.88 5.28 3.94
C VAL A 23 12.14 5.79 5.37
N PRO A 24 13.39 5.72 5.88
CA PRO A 24 13.71 6.17 7.24
C PRO A 24 13.62 7.70 7.40
N THR A 25 13.83 8.44 6.32
CA THR A 25 13.66 9.89 6.26
C THR A 25 12.23 10.25 5.88
N ALA A 26 11.53 10.86 6.84
CA ALA A 26 10.14 11.28 6.81
C ALA A 26 9.05 10.18 6.83
N GLY A 27 9.35 8.90 7.08
CA GLY A 27 8.42 7.93 7.70
C GLY A 27 6.98 7.85 7.16
N LYS A 28 6.79 8.15 5.86
CA LYS A 28 5.49 8.51 5.30
C LYS A 28 4.98 7.55 4.23
N TYR A 29 5.84 6.76 3.60
CA TYR A 29 5.49 5.86 2.49
C TYR A 29 6.62 4.84 2.21
N TYR A 30 6.42 3.92 1.28
CA TYR A 30 7.39 2.90 0.83
C TYR A 30 8.14 3.37 -0.41
N ASN A 31 9.45 3.10 -0.50
CA ASN A 31 10.21 3.37 -1.73
C ASN A 31 9.61 2.61 -2.93
N TYR A 32 9.70 3.21 -4.11
CA TYR A 32 9.31 2.59 -5.38
C TYR A 32 10.08 1.28 -5.64
N ASP A 33 11.39 1.29 -5.37
CA ASP A 33 12.25 0.12 -5.45
C ASP A 33 13.44 0.19 -4.47
N SER A 34 14.23 -0.88 -4.41
CA SER A 34 15.42 -0.99 -3.55
C SER A 34 16.75 -0.80 -4.31
N SER A 35 16.72 -0.29 -5.55
CA SER A 35 17.93 -0.15 -6.38
C SER A 35 18.87 0.98 -5.91
N GLY A 36 18.35 1.93 -5.12
CA GLY A 36 19.07 3.14 -4.72
C GLY A 36 19.28 4.11 -5.89
N GLY A 37 18.56 3.91 -7.00
CA GLY A 37 18.59 4.77 -8.16
C GLY A 37 17.94 6.13 -7.92
N PRO A 38 18.08 7.06 -8.88
CA PRO A 38 17.57 8.43 -8.74
C PRO A 38 16.06 8.48 -8.50
N PHE A 39 15.30 7.49 -9.00
CA PHE A 39 13.85 7.43 -8.88
C PHE A 39 13.33 6.50 -7.77
N SER A 40 14.20 5.82 -7.02
CA SER A 40 13.79 4.86 -5.98
C SER A 40 12.90 5.48 -4.89
N SER A 41 13.05 6.79 -4.63
CA SER A 41 12.24 7.53 -3.67
C SER A 41 10.89 8.03 -4.19
N THR A 42 10.52 7.73 -5.44
CA THR A 42 9.23 8.13 -6.00
C THR A 42 8.08 7.54 -5.18
N VAL A 43 7.07 8.36 -4.93
CA VAL A 43 5.79 7.93 -4.36
C VAL A 43 4.97 7.32 -5.48
N MET A 44 4.88 5.99 -5.49
CA MET A 44 4.00 5.25 -6.40
C MET A 44 2.56 5.30 -5.86
N SER A 45 1.59 5.62 -6.72
CA SER A 45 0.17 5.63 -6.35
C SER A 45 -0.37 4.24 -5.98
N ASP A 46 0.24 3.18 -6.50
CA ASP A 46 -0.19 1.78 -6.28
C ASP A 46 0.68 1.00 -5.28
N GLN A 47 1.53 1.67 -4.49
CA GLN A 47 2.42 0.99 -3.54
C GLN A 47 1.69 0.15 -2.46
N CYS A 48 0.38 0.36 -2.28
CA CYS A 48 -0.47 -0.40 -1.35
C CYS A 48 -1.34 -1.46 -2.03
N ALA A 49 -1.13 -1.81 -3.30
CA ALA A 49 -1.92 -2.82 -4.02
C ALA A 49 -2.01 -4.17 -3.28
N GLY A 50 -0.88 -4.63 -2.72
CA GLY A 50 -0.85 -5.87 -1.94
C GLY A 50 -1.73 -5.79 -0.68
N GLN A 51 -1.70 -4.64 0.01
CA GLN A 51 -2.55 -4.40 1.18
C GLN A 51 -4.03 -4.38 0.80
N TRP A 52 -4.38 -3.70 -0.30
CA TRP A 52 -5.74 -3.72 -0.86
C TRP A 52 -6.25 -5.14 -1.09
N PHE A 53 -5.42 -5.98 -1.73
CA PHE A 53 -5.77 -7.36 -2.02
C PHE A 53 -5.97 -8.19 -0.74
N LEU A 54 -5.07 -8.05 0.25
CA LEU A 54 -5.20 -8.72 1.54
C LEU A 54 -6.49 -8.33 2.26
N ARG A 55 -6.82 -7.04 2.27
CA ARG A 55 -8.06 -6.52 2.86
C ARG A 55 -9.31 -7.03 2.15
N ALA A 56 -9.33 -6.94 0.82
CA ALA A 56 -10.45 -7.42 0.01
C ALA A 56 -10.68 -8.94 0.18
N SER A 57 -9.62 -9.68 0.49
CA SER A 57 -9.66 -11.15 0.69
C SER A 57 -9.89 -11.58 2.14
N GLY A 58 -9.93 -10.66 3.11
CA GLY A 58 -10.04 -10.99 4.54
C GLY A 58 -8.77 -11.66 5.12
N LEU A 59 -7.61 -11.39 4.53
CA LEU A 59 -6.29 -11.95 4.88
C LEU A 59 -5.36 -10.90 5.53
N ASP A 60 -5.88 -9.83 6.11
CA ASP A 60 -5.07 -8.73 6.65
C ASP A 60 -4.75 -8.87 8.16
N GLN A 61 -5.05 -10.02 8.75
CA GLN A 61 -4.96 -10.26 10.20
C GLN A 61 -4.02 -11.42 10.55
N GLY A 62 -3.51 -11.41 11.78
CA GLY A 62 -2.68 -12.48 12.32
C GLY A 62 -1.40 -12.71 11.51
N GLU A 63 -1.13 -13.95 11.15
CA GLU A 63 0.09 -14.33 10.43
C GLU A 63 0.18 -13.76 9.00
N PHE A 64 -0.95 -13.34 8.43
CA PHE A 64 -1.04 -12.75 7.10
C PHE A 64 -0.93 -11.22 7.10
N GLN A 65 -0.86 -10.58 8.27
CA GLN A 65 -0.57 -9.16 8.34
C GLN A 65 0.85 -8.91 7.81
N VAL A 66 0.94 -8.20 6.69
CA VAL A 66 2.21 -7.84 6.05
C VAL A 66 2.69 -6.47 6.51
N PHE A 67 1.79 -5.50 6.60
CA PHE A 67 2.13 -4.12 6.90
C PHE A 67 1.50 -3.65 8.22
N PRO A 68 2.25 -2.93 9.07
CA PRO A 68 1.64 -2.21 10.19
C PRO A 68 0.61 -1.22 9.68
N ARG A 69 -0.61 -1.24 10.25
CA ARG A 69 -1.71 -0.35 9.81
C ARG A 69 -1.32 1.13 9.84
N SER A 70 -0.52 1.56 10.82
CA SER A 70 -0.01 2.93 10.90
C SER A 70 0.81 3.33 9.68
N HIS A 71 1.61 2.41 9.12
CA HIS A 71 2.44 2.67 7.95
C HIS A 71 1.58 2.73 6.68
N VAL A 72 0.59 1.84 6.56
CA VAL A 72 -0.41 1.89 5.47
C VAL A 72 -1.14 3.24 5.47
N LEU A 73 -1.65 3.67 6.62
CA LEU A 73 -2.34 4.96 6.74
C LEU A 73 -1.43 6.15 6.39
N SER A 74 -0.16 6.10 6.82
CA SER A 74 0.84 7.10 6.47
C SER A 74 1.06 7.15 4.94
N ALA A 75 1.24 5.99 4.30
CA ALA A 75 1.44 5.86 2.86
C ALA A 75 0.24 6.39 2.07
N LEU A 76 -0.97 5.98 2.44
CA LEU A 76 -2.21 6.45 1.79
C LEU A 76 -2.38 7.96 1.91
N LYS A 77 -2.06 8.54 3.08
CA LYS A 77 -2.09 9.99 3.27
C LYS A 77 -1.08 10.69 2.35
N THR A 78 0.12 10.15 2.23
CA THR A 78 1.17 10.70 1.37
C THR A 78 0.80 10.64 -0.11
N ILE A 79 0.24 9.51 -0.56
CA ILE A 79 -0.26 9.36 -1.94
C ILE A 79 -1.38 10.37 -2.21
N PHE A 80 -2.30 10.57 -1.26
CA PHE A 80 -3.35 11.58 -1.41
C PHE A 80 -2.78 13.00 -1.52
N GLU A 81 -1.84 13.37 -0.66
CA GLU A 81 -1.24 14.71 -0.65
C GLU A 81 -0.44 14.99 -1.93
N LEU A 82 0.34 14.02 -2.40
CA LEU A 82 1.23 14.19 -3.54
C LEU A 82 0.56 13.79 -4.86
N ASN A 83 0.28 12.51 -5.04
CA ASN A 83 -0.17 11.96 -6.33
C ASN A 83 -1.58 12.41 -6.72
N VAL A 84 -2.45 12.75 -5.75
CA VAL A 84 -3.81 13.25 -6.03
C VAL A 84 -3.85 14.77 -5.97
N MET A 85 -3.64 15.37 -4.79
CA MET A 85 -3.79 16.81 -4.63
C MET A 85 -2.69 17.60 -5.35
N GLY A 86 -1.46 17.08 -5.38
CA GLY A 86 -0.36 17.66 -6.17
C GLY A 86 -0.52 17.51 -7.68
N PHE A 87 -1.40 16.62 -8.15
CA PHE A 87 -1.66 16.41 -9.57
C PHE A 87 -2.98 17.03 -10.02
N ALA A 88 -2.90 18.08 -10.84
CA ALA A 88 -4.08 18.79 -11.35
C ALA A 88 -5.09 19.17 -10.24
N ASN A 89 -4.58 19.52 -9.05
CA ASN A 89 -5.38 19.88 -7.88
C ASN A 89 -6.46 18.83 -7.51
N GLY A 90 -6.16 17.54 -7.70
CA GLY A 90 -7.07 16.43 -7.39
C GLY A 90 -8.18 16.19 -8.40
N THR A 91 -8.21 16.91 -9.53
CA THR A 91 -9.31 16.83 -10.50
C THR A 91 -9.13 15.74 -11.57
N MET A 92 -7.97 15.10 -11.64
CA MET A 92 -7.62 14.11 -12.69
C MET A 92 -7.24 12.73 -12.12
N GLY A 93 -7.59 12.45 -10.87
CA GLY A 93 -7.22 11.20 -10.20
C GLY A 93 -5.82 11.24 -9.59
N ALA A 94 -5.16 10.07 -9.52
CA ALA A 94 -3.82 9.93 -8.96
C ALA A 94 -2.81 9.65 -10.07
N VAL A 95 -1.79 10.50 -10.22
CA VAL A 95 -0.67 10.21 -11.13
C VAL A 95 0.19 9.07 -10.59
N ASN A 96 0.71 8.22 -11.46
CA ASN A 96 1.39 6.98 -11.08
C ASN A 96 2.65 7.24 -10.24
N GLY A 97 3.46 8.24 -10.60
CA GLY A 97 4.70 8.58 -9.90
C GLY A 97 4.79 10.08 -9.57
N MET A 98 4.99 10.39 -8.29
CA MET A 98 5.34 11.71 -7.81
C MET A 98 6.67 11.68 -7.05
N ARG A 99 7.54 12.64 -7.31
CA ARG A 99 8.78 12.83 -6.56
C ARG A 99 8.46 13.41 -5.17
N PRO A 100 9.34 13.21 -4.16
CA PRO A 100 9.08 13.69 -2.79
C PRO A 100 8.98 15.21 -2.68
N ASP A 101 9.54 15.95 -3.64
CA ASP A 101 9.44 17.41 -3.75
C ASP A 101 8.16 17.89 -4.45
N GLY A 102 7.27 16.96 -4.85
CA GLY A 102 6.02 17.26 -5.55
C GLY A 102 6.15 17.37 -7.07
N SER A 103 7.35 17.23 -7.63
CA SER A 103 7.51 17.18 -9.09
C SER A 103 7.04 15.84 -9.68
N LEU A 104 6.65 15.83 -10.95
CA LEU A 104 6.27 14.59 -11.64
C LEU A 104 7.48 13.67 -11.80
N ASP A 105 7.27 12.37 -11.62
CA ASP A 105 8.26 11.39 -12.04
C ASP A 105 8.23 11.26 -13.58
N THR A 106 9.35 11.61 -14.21
CA THR A 106 9.54 11.56 -15.67
C THR A 106 10.46 10.42 -16.12
N SER A 107 10.69 9.40 -15.28
CA SER A 107 11.51 8.24 -15.61
C SER A 107 10.91 7.37 -16.72
N SER A 108 9.58 7.42 -16.90
CA SER A 108 8.88 6.74 -17.98
C SER A 108 7.62 7.50 -18.40
N VAL A 109 7.03 7.12 -19.54
CA VAL A 109 5.71 7.64 -19.92
C VAL A 109 4.67 7.26 -18.86
N GLN A 110 4.74 6.02 -18.38
CA GLN A 110 3.78 5.45 -17.44
C GLN A 110 3.80 6.14 -16.07
N SER A 111 4.95 6.63 -15.60
CA SER A 111 5.03 7.34 -14.32
C SER A 111 4.26 8.67 -14.33
N SER A 112 4.08 9.27 -15.51
CA SER A 112 3.32 10.51 -15.70
C SER A 112 1.83 10.31 -16.04
N GLU A 113 1.36 9.06 -16.13
CA GLU A 113 -0.04 8.74 -16.42
C GLU A 113 -0.87 8.62 -15.14
N ALA A 114 -2.19 8.79 -15.26
CA ALA A 114 -3.15 8.42 -14.23
C ALA A 114 -3.95 7.20 -14.71
N TRP A 115 -3.65 6.02 -14.15
CA TRP A 115 -4.32 4.78 -14.54
C TRP A 115 -5.65 4.64 -13.82
N VAL A 116 -6.75 4.67 -14.57
CA VAL A 116 -8.12 4.65 -14.02
C VAL A 116 -8.34 3.48 -13.05
N GLY A 117 -7.85 2.28 -13.38
CA GLY A 117 -7.95 1.11 -12.51
C GLY A 117 -7.21 1.28 -11.17
N VAL A 118 -6.01 1.87 -11.20
CA VAL A 118 -5.21 2.17 -10.00
C VAL A 118 -5.91 3.21 -9.15
N VAL A 119 -6.48 4.25 -9.77
CA VAL A 119 -7.22 5.29 -9.03
C VAL A 119 -8.40 4.70 -8.26
N TYR A 120 -9.18 3.81 -8.88
CA TYR A 120 -10.30 3.16 -8.20
C TYR A 120 -9.83 2.16 -7.13
N ALA A 121 -8.75 1.41 -7.36
CA ALA A 121 -8.17 0.52 -6.35
C ALA A 121 -7.64 1.29 -5.14
N LEU A 122 -6.94 2.41 -5.37
CA LEU A 122 -6.47 3.32 -4.33
C LEU A 122 -7.63 3.88 -3.51
N ALA A 123 -8.69 4.35 -4.16
CA ALA A 123 -9.89 4.84 -3.48
C ALA A 123 -10.54 3.73 -2.62
N ALA A 124 -10.68 2.52 -3.15
CA ALA A 124 -11.18 1.37 -2.41
C ALA A 124 -10.31 1.05 -1.18
N THR A 125 -8.98 1.14 -1.32
CA THR A 125 -8.02 0.93 -0.22
C THR A 125 -8.19 1.98 0.86
N MET A 126 -8.31 3.27 0.48
CA MET A 126 -8.58 4.35 1.42
C MET A 126 -9.89 4.13 2.18
N ILE A 127 -10.94 3.69 1.50
CA ILE A 127 -12.21 3.34 2.14
C ILE A 127 -12.03 2.18 3.12
N GLN A 128 -11.36 1.10 2.71
CA GLN A 128 -11.12 -0.07 3.56
C GLN A 128 -10.33 0.28 4.82
N GLU A 129 -9.34 1.17 4.75
CA GLU A 129 -8.44 1.48 5.87
C GLU A 129 -8.90 2.64 6.75
N VAL A 130 -9.49 3.69 6.15
CA VAL A 130 -9.93 4.92 6.82
C VAL A 130 -11.43 4.88 7.15
N GLY A 131 -12.24 4.42 6.20
CA GLY A 131 -13.71 4.47 6.28
C GLY A 131 -14.37 3.26 6.98
N VAL A 132 -13.73 2.10 6.99
CA VAL A 132 -14.27 0.87 7.60
C VAL A 132 -13.65 0.65 8.98
N ALA A 133 -14.12 1.39 9.99
CA ALA A 133 -14.06 0.92 11.36
C ALA A 133 -15.06 -0.24 11.51
N ARG A 134 -14.69 -1.49 11.19
CA ARG A 134 -15.56 -2.64 11.47
C ARG A 134 -14.88 -3.68 12.35
N ARG A 135 -15.32 -3.64 13.60
CA ARG A 135 -15.74 -4.79 14.41
C ARG A 135 -15.97 -6.02 13.50
N PRO A 136 -15.33 -7.17 13.77
CA PRO A 136 -15.42 -8.33 12.89
C PRO A 136 -16.88 -8.67 12.66
N LEU A 137 -17.30 -8.78 11.40
CA LEU A 137 -18.56 -9.40 11.07
C LEU A 137 -18.47 -10.82 11.64
N ALA A 138 -19.18 -11.06 12.75
CA ALA A 138 -19.24 -12.36 13.38
C ALA A 138 -19.51 -13.40 12.29
N ARG A 139 -18.58 -14.34 12.19
CA ARG A 139 -18.62 -15.52 11.34
C ARG A 139 -20.07 -16.00 11.26
N ALA A 140 -20.66 -15.99 10.07
CA ALA A 140 -21.90 -16.73 9.80
C ALA A 140 -21.58 -18.22 9.93
N GLY A 141 -21.50 -18.68 11.17
CA GLY A 141 -21.14 -20.03 11.55
C GLY A 141 -22.18 -20.55 12.52
N GLY A 142 -23.02 -21.46 12.03
CA GLY A 142 -23.64 -22.50 12.85
C GLY A 142 -24.75 -22.08 13.79
N ALA A 143 -25.97 -22.00 13.27
CA ALA A 143 -27.16 -22.35 14.05
C ALA A 143 -28.05 -23.28 13.23
N ARG A 144 -27.62 -24.55 13.08
CA ARG A 144 -28.59 -25.64 12.87
C ARG A 144 -29.20 -25.91 14.24
N GLY A 145 -30.36 -25.30 14.48
CA GLY A 145 -31.18 -25.59 15.64
C GLY A 145 -31.55 -27.07 15.65
N ARG A 146 -31.18 -27.76 16.72
CA ARG A 146 -31.93 -28.92 17.21
C ARG A 146 -32.93 -28.39 18.22
N ALA A 147 -34.21 -28.54 17.92
CA ALA A 147 -35.31 -28.75 18.86
C ALA A 147 -36.45 -29.37 18.05
#